data_AF-A0ABD5AZV6-F1
#
_entry.id   AF-A0ABD5AZV6-F1
#
_cell.length_a   1.000
_cell.length_b   1.000
_cell.length_c   1.000
_cell.angle_alpha   90.00
_cell.angle_beta   90.00
_cell.angle_gamma   90.00
#
_symmetry.space_group_name_H-M   'P 1'
#
loop_
_entity.id
_entity.type
_entity.pdbx_description
1 polymer ?
#
loop_
_entity_poly.entity_id
_entity_poly.type
_entity_poly.pdbx_seq_one_letter_code
_entity_poly.pdbx_strand_id
1 'polypeptide(L)'
;EIVGVHLEGPFISEHKVGAQHPQFVQRPTVDKIKSFQEVANGLIKIITYAPEVDGATETLKTMKNDIIFSIGHTVATFDQANTAVSHGAKHITHLYNAATGFQHREPGVFGAAWLNQGLHTEMIVDGVHSHPASIALAY
;
A
#
# COMPACT_ATOMS: atom_id res chain seq x y z
N GLU A 1 -0.48 -20.57 -14.18
CA GLU A 1 -1.56 -20.69 -13.20
C GLU A 1 -1.72 -19.34 -12.49
N ILE A 2 -2.93 -18.95 -12.11
CA ILE A 2 -3.18 -17.71 -11.35
C ILE A 2 -3.16 -18.07 -9.86
N VAL A 3 -2.21 -17.52 -9.10
CA VAL A 3 -2.00 -17.86 -7.67
C VAL A 3 -2.89 -17.06 -6.72
N GLY A 4 -3.57 -16.03 -7.22
CA GLY A 4 -4.45 -15.16 -6.46
C GLY A 4 -4.71 -13.83 -7.14
N VAL A 5 -5.35 -12.92 -6.41
CA VAL A 5 -5.67 -11.56 -6.83
C VAL A 5 -4.97 -10.57 -5.91
N HIS A 6 -4.31 -9.60 -6.53
CA HIS A 6 -3.89 -8.36 -5.88
C HIS A 6 -4.91 -7.28 -6.24
N LEU A 7 -5.62 -6.80 -5.23
CA LEU A 7 -6.59 -5.72 -5.38
C LEU A 7 -5.91 -4.37 -5.13
N GLU A 8 -5.41 -3.73 -6.19
CA GLU A 8 -4.79 -2.41 -6.13
C GLU A 8 -5.84 -1.30 -6.31
N GLY A 9 -6.32 -0.73 -5.19
CA GLY A 9 -7.54 0.08 -5.17
C GLY A 9 -8.80 -0.78 -4.97
N PRO A 10 -9.91 -0.22 -4.47
CA PRO A 10 -10.23 1.20 -4.45
C PRO A 10 -9.86 1.95 -3.15
N PHE A 11 -9.25 1.27 -2.17
CA PHE A 11 -9.02 1.79 -0.81
C PHE A 11 -7.79 2.71 -0.69
N ILE A 12 -7.65 3.62 -1.63
CA ILE A 12 -6.49 4.48 -1.82
C ILE A 12 -6.82 5.94 -1.54
N SER A 13 -5.79 6.79 -1.53
CA SER A 13 -5.92 8.23 -1.32
C SER A 13 -6.36 8.94 -2.59
N GLU A 14 -7.43 9.74 -2.51
CA GLU A 14 -7.83 10.67 -3.56
C GLU A 14 -6.74 11.68 -3.92
N HIS A 15 -5.80 11.92 -3.01
CA HIS A 15 -4.68 12.85 -3.21
C HIS A 15 -3.46 12.17 -3.88
N LYS A 16 -3.55 10.88 -4.17
CA LYS A 16 -2.45 10.10 -4.76
C LYS A 16 -2.94 8.97 -5.68
N VAL A 17 -3.96 9.25 -6.47
CA VAL A 17 -4.63 8.28 -7.37
C VAL A 17 -3.71 7.70 -8.45
N GLY A 18 -2.73 8.46 -8.95
CA GLY A 18 -1.90 7.99 -10.07
C GLY A 18 -2.75 7.71 -11.31
N ALA A 19 -2.60 6.51 -11.88
CA ALA A 19 -3.40 6.07 -13.05
C ALA A 19 -4.75 5.43 -12.67
N GLN A 20 -5.07 5.31 -11.37
CA GLN A 20 -6.33 4.76 -10.90
C GLN A 20 -7.49 5.71 -11.20
N HIS A 21 -8.68 5.16 -11.50
CA HIS A 21 -9.83 5.96 -11.88
C HIS A 21 -10.47 6.63 -10.64
N PRO A 22 -10.43 7.98 -10.50
CA PRO A 22 -10.76 8.64 -9.23
C PRO A 22 -12.22 8.43 -8.78
N GLN A 23 -13.15 8.27 -9.71
CA GLN A 23 -14.57 8.08 -9.39
C GLN A 23 -14.88 6.78 -8.63
N PHE A 24 -13.97 5.80 -8.65
CA PHE A 24 -14.16 4.52 -7.98
C PHE A 24 -13.40 4.40 -6.66
N VAL A 25 -12.69 5.45 -6.22
CA VAL A 25 -12.02 5.49 -4.92
C VAL A 25 -13.05 5.38 -3.80
N GLN A 26 -12.76 4.52 -2.81
CA GLN A 26 -13.67 4.18 -1.73
C GLN A 26 -12.92 4.03 -0.41
N ARG A 27 -13.66 4.04 0.70
CA ARG A 27 -13.10 3.71 2.02
C ARG A 27 -13.21 2.22 2.33
N PRO A 28 -12.17 1.62 2.93
CA PRO A 28 -12.18 0.22 3.33
C PRO A 28 -13.09 0.01 4.54
N THR A 29 -13.84 -1.09 4.50
CA THR A 29 -14.51 -1.67 5.67
C THR A 29 -14.31 -3.18 5.63
N VAL A 30 -14.37 -3.82 6.79
CA VAL A 30 -14.28 -5.29 6.90
C VAL A 30 -15.34 -5.98 6.03
N ASP A 31 -16.59 -5.52 6.08
CA ASP A 31 -17.70 -6.11 5.33
C ASP A 31 -17.51 -5.99 3.82
N LYS A 32 -16.97 -4.87 3.34
CA LYS A 32 -16.72 -4.66 1.91
C LYS A 32 -15.58 -5.55 1.40
N ILE A 33 -14.52 -5.72 2.18
CA ILE A 33 -13.44 -6.63 1.82
C ILE A 33 -13.92 -8.09 1.84
N LYS A 34 -14.75 -8.46 2.83
CA LYS A 34 -15.36 -9.80 2.89
C LYS A 34 -16.24 -10.07 1.67
N SER A 35 -17.10 -9.14 1.26
CA SER A 35 -17.93 -9.33 0.07
C SER A 35 -17.10 -9.44 -1.21
N PHE A 36 -16.01 -8.67 -1.34
CA PHE A 36 -15.07 -8.84 -2.45
C PHE A 36 -14.40 -10.21 -2.43
N GLN A 37 -14.02 -10.70 -1.24
CA GLN A 37 -13.40 -12.01 -1.09
C GLN A 37 -14.36 -13.15 -1.43
N GLU A 38 -15.65 -13.02 -1.07
CA GLU A 38 -16.70 -13.97 -1.46
C GLU A 38 -16.85 -14.04 -2.99
N VAL A 39 -16.95 -12.89 -3.66
CA VAL A 39 -17.02 -12.84 -5.14
C VAL A 39 -15.74 -13.41 -5.78
N ALA A 40 -14.59 -13.16 -5.18
CA ALA A 40 -13.29 -13.67 -5.63
C ALA A 40 -13.03 -15.14 -5.23
N ASN A 41 -13.97 -15.83 -4.58
CA ASN A 41 -13.81 -17.21 -4.08
C ASN A 41 -12.54 -17.40 -3.22
N GLY A 42 -12.22 -16.43 -2.35
CA GLY A 42 -11.04 -16.53 -1.47
C GLY A 42 -9.70 -16.20 -2.15
N LEU A 43 -9.70 -15.72 -3.39
CA LEU A 43 -8.48 -15.50 -4.16
C LEU A 43 -7.76 -14.19 -3.86
N ILE A 44 -8.37 -13.20 -3.19
CA ILE A 44 -7.68 -11.94 -2.84
C ILE A 44 -6.62 -12.24 -1.78
N LYS A 45 -5.35 -12.03 -2.13
CA LYS A 45 -4.20 -12.27 -1.24
C LYS A 45 -3.54 -10.99 -0.75
N ILE A 46 -3.59 -9.94 -1.57
CA ILE A 46 -2.97 -8.64 -1.31
C ILE A 46 -3.98 -7.54 -1.62
N ILE A 47 -4.03 -6.52 -0.78
CA ILE A 47 -4.77 -5.28 -1.03
C ILE A 47 -3.79 -4.12 -0.91
N THR A 48 -3.70 -3.29 -1.96
CA THR A 48 -3.05 -1.97 -1.84
C THR A 48 -4.04 -0.99 -1.26
N TYR A 49 -3.62 -0.29 -0.22
CA TYR A 49 -4.44 0.69 0.48
C TYR A 49 -3.60 1.86 0.98
N ALA A 50 -4.30 2.97 1.25
CA ALA A 50 -3.74 4.16 1.84
C ALA A 50 -4.03 4.17 3.36
N PRO A 51 -3.01 4.11 4.24
CA PRO A 51 -3.24 3.95 5.68
C PRO A 51 -3.85 5.18 6.36
N GLU A 52 -3.80 6.36 5.74
CA GLU A 52 -4.36 7.61 6.26
C GLU A 52 -5.87 7.76 6.04
N VAL A 53 -6.48 6.92 5.20
CA VAL A 53 -7.91 7.08 4.87
C VAL A 53 -8.82 6.49 5.95
N ASP A 54 -10.02 7.04 6.08
CA ASP A 54 -11.00 6.60 7.07
C ASP A 54 -11.28 5.10 6.99
N GLY A 55 -11.35 4.44 8.15
CA GLY A 55 -11.61 3.00 8.28
C GLY A 55 -10.40 2.09 8.00
N ALA A 56 -9.30 2.61 7.46
CA ALA A 56 -8.14 1.79 7.08
C ALA A 56 -7.48 1.08 8.27
N THR A 57 -7.25 1.80 9.37
CA THR A 57 -6.61 1.23 10.57
C THR A 57 -7.43 0.11 11.21
N GLU A 58 -8.74 0.30 11.35
CA GLU A 58 -9.64 -0.70 11.93
C GLU A 58 -9.74 -1.95 11.04
N THR A 59 -9.88 -1.73 9.73
CA THR A 59 -9.96 -2.81 8.75
C THR A 59 -8.67 -3.62 8.72
N LEU A 60 -7.50 -2.95 8.70
CA LEU A 60 -6.19 -3.59 8.80
C LEU A 60 -6.10 -4.47 10.04
N LYS A 61 -6.36 -3.90 11.23
CA LYS A 61 -6.23 -4.63 12.51
C LYS A 61 -7.05 -5.92 12.52
N THR A 62 -8.22 -5.88 11.91
CA THR A 62 -9.16 -7.00 11.86
C THR A 62 -8.74 -8.06 10.85
N MET A 63 -8.29 -7.66 9.66
CA MET A 63 -8.11 -8.55 8.51
C MET A 63 -6.64 -8.91 8.20
N LYS A 64 -5.67 -8.39 8.96
CA LYS A 64 -4.21 -8.58 8.72
C LYS A 64 -3.74 -10.03 8.67
N ASN A 65 -4.49 -10.96 9.26
CA ASN A 65 -4.17 -12.38 9.28
C ASN A 65 -4.72 -13.12 8.06
N ASP A 66 -5.70 -12.54 7.36
CA ASP A 66 -6.39 -13.14 6.22
C ASP A 66 -5.84 -12.63 4.89
N ILE A 67 -5.40 -11.36 4.85
CA ILE A 67 -4.95 -10.66 3.64
C ILE A 67 -3.70 -9.82 3.95
N ILE A 68 -2.76 -9.76 3.02
CA ILE A 68 -1.61 -8.86 3.11
C ILE A 68 -2.06 -7.44 2.74
N PHE A 69 -1.85 -6.51 3.66
CA PHE A 69 -2.06 -5.09 3.42
C PHE A 69 -0.75 -4.44 2.95
N SER A 70 -0.81 -3.88 1.75
CA SER A 70 0.29 -3.17 1.11
C SER A 70 0.03 -1.67 1.06
N ILE A 71 0.94 -0.86 1.59
CA ILE A 71 0.81 0.59 1.60
C ILE A 71 1.14 1.12 0.20
N GLY A 72 0.25 1.90 -0.40
CA GLY A 72 0.46 2.51 -1.72
C GLY A 72 -0.65 3.49 -2.05
N HIS A 73 -0.44 4.31 -3.09
CA HIS A 73 -1.39 5.36 -3.50
C HIS A 73 -1.85 6.22 -2.32
N THR A 74 -0.89 6.74 -1.58
CA THR A 74 -1.09 7.34 -0.26
C THR A 74 -0.36 8.67 -0.11
N VAL A 75 -0.92 9.57 0.72
CA VAL A 75 -0.22 10.76 1.22
C VAL A 75 0.26 10.59 2.67
N ALA A 76 0.36 9.36 3.16
CA ALA A 76 0.75 9.07 4.53
C ALA A 76 2.14 9.62 4.86
N THR A 77 2.30 10.08 6.09
CA THR A 77 3.60 10.45 6.65
C THR A 77 4.43 9.21 6.98
N PHE A 78 5.71 9.43 7.28
CA PHE A 78 6.58 8.39 7.83
C PHE A 78 5.98 7.71 9.06
N ASP A 79 5.44 8.49 10.00
CA ASP A 79 4.87 7.97 11.25
C ASP A 79 3.58 7.18 11.00
N GLN A 80 2.73 7.64 10.09
CA GLN A 80 1.51 6.92 9.71
C GLN A 80 1.84 5.58 9.04
N ALA A 81 2.84 5.53 8.15
CA ALA A 81 3.29 4.30 7.53
C ALA A 81 3.84 3.31 8.57
N ASN A 82 4.70 3.76 9.48
CA ASN A 82 5.24 2.90 10.55
C ASN A 82 4.16 2.45 11.55
N THR A 83 3.17 3.30 11.82
CA THR A 83 2.01 2.94 12.64
C THR A 83 1.15 1.87 11.94
N ALA A 84 1.01 1.94 10.61
CA ALA A 84 0.35 0.88 9.86
C ALA A 84 1.12 -0.46 9.96
N VAL A 85 2.46 -0.43 9.92
CA VAL A 85 3.28 -1.64 10.13
C VAL A 85 3.07 -2.23 11.52
N SER A 86 3.05 -1.40 12.58
CA SER A 86 2.79 -1.89 13.95
C SER A 86 1.39 -2.51 14.10
N HIS A 87 0.44 -2.11 13.26
CA HIS A 87 -0.90 -2.70 13.18
C HIS A 87 -0.99 -3.95 12.29
N GLY A 88 0.01 -4.22 11.44
CA GLY A 88 0.12 -5.45 10.66
C GLY A 88 0.26 -5.27 9.15
N ALA A 89 0.44 -4.05 8.64
CA ALA A 89 0.83 -3.86 7.24
C ALA A 89 2.23 -4.43 7.01
N LYS A 90 2.45 -5.08 5.86
CA LYS A 90 3.70 -5.82 5.59
C LYS A 90 4.39 -5.40 4.30
N HIS A 91 3.72 -4.68 3.41
CA HIS A 91 4.21 -4.37 2.08
C HIS A 91 4.15 -2.87 1.77
N ILE A 92 5.00 -2.43 0.85
CA ILE A 92 4.85 -1.20 0.07
C ILE A 92 4.64 -1.61 -1.39
N THR A 93 3.59 -1.09 -2.02
CA THR A 93 3.35 -1.27 -3.46
C THR A 93 4.23 -0.29 -4.24
N HIS A 94 4.90 -0.81 -5.29
CA HIS A 94 5.76 -0.09 -6.25
C HIS A 94 6.53 1.12 -5.69
N LEU A 95 7.43 0.87 -4.72
CA LEU A 95 8.30 1.88 -4.09
C LEU A 95 8.79 2.93 -5.10
N TYR A 96 8.73 4.19 -4.67
CA TYR A 96 8.91 5.44 -5.44
C TYR A 96 7.70 5.95 -6.23
N ASN A 97 6.67 5.13 -6.42
CA ASN A 97 5.51 5.47 -7.23
C ASN A 97 4.29 5.72 -6.34
N ALA A 98 3.51 6.74 -6.69
CA ALA A 98 2.25 7.08 -6.01
C ALA A 98 2.28 7.05 -4.46
N ALA A 99 3.37 7.49 -3.82
CA ALA A 99 3.43 7.71 -2.37
C ALA A 99 4.23 8.97 -2.00
N THR A 100 4.36 9.27 -0.70
CA THR A 100 5.11 10.44 -0.23
C THR A 100 6.61 10.23 -0.35
N GLY A 101 7.27 11.23 -0.96
CA GLY A 101 8.71 11.26 -1.17
C GLY A 101 9.51 11.44 0.11
N PHE A 102 10.82 11.22 0.02
CA PHE A 102 11.75 11.52 1.10
C PHE A 102 12.10 13.01 1.14
N GLN A 103 11.99 13.61 2.32
CA GLN A 103 12.60 14.89 2.67
C GLN A 103 13.32 14.77 4.02
N HIS A 104 14.35 15.59 4.24
CA HIS A 104 15.21 15.51 5.43
C HIS A 104 14.47 15.67 6.78
N ARG A 105 13.36 16.42 6.83
CA ARG A 105 12.49 16.55 8.03
C ARG A 105 11.21 15.72 7.97
N GLU A 106 10.84 15.25 6.78
CA GLU A 106 9.61 14.49 6.53
C GLU A 106 9.96 13.32 5.61
N PRO A 107 10.44 12.18 6.16
CA PRO A 107 10.96 11.09 5.33
C PRO A 107 9.92 10.40 4.44
N GLY A 108 8.63 10.62 4.71
CA GLY A 108 7.53 10.03 3.96
C GLY A 108 7.51 8.50 3.98
N VAL A 109 6.75 7.91 3.05
CA VAL A 109 6.63 6.47 2.87
C VAL A 109 7.95 5.88 2.35
N PHE A 110 8.71 6.60 1.53
CA PHE A 110 9.99 6.08 1.04
C PHE A 110 11.02 5.92 2.17
N GLY A 111 11.08 6.89 3.11
CA GLY A 111 11.88 6.75 4.31
C GLY A 111 11.43 5.57 5.19
N ALA A 112 10.12 5.34 5.30
CA ALA A 112 9.59 4.18 6.03
C ALA A 112 10.00 2.87 5.36
N ALA A 113 9.95 2.81 4.03
CA ALA A 113 10.36 1.65 3.24
C ALA A 113 11.85 1.32 3.43
N TRP A 114 12.73 2.33 3.50
CA TRP A 114 14.17 2.12 3.69
C TRP A 114 14.55 1.70 5.11
N LEU A 115 13.84 2.22 6.13
CA LEU A 115 14.25 2.07 7.53
C LEU A 115 13.49 0.97 8.27
N ASN A 116 12.30 0.58 7.80
CA ASN A 116 11.47 -0.39 8.49
C ASN A 116 11.65 -1.81 7.91
N GLN A 117 12.37 -2.65 8.66
CA GLN A 117 12.63 -4.06 8.30
C GLN A 117 11.38 -4.95 8.31
N GLY A 118 10.25 -4.47 8.85
CA GLY A 118 8.96 -5.15 8.80
C GLY A 118 8.23 -5.00 7.46
N LEU A 119 8.77 -4.22 6.52
CA LEU A 119 8.20 -4.00 5.19
C LEU A 119 8.99 -4.76 4.12
N HIS A 120 8.25 -5.44 3.26
CA HIS A 120 8.73 -5.81 1.93
C HIS A 120 8.34 -4.72 0.94
N THR A 121 9.19 -4.44 -0.05
CA THR A 121 8.92 -3.40 -1.03
C THR A 121 8.88 -4.00 -2.43
N GLU A 122 7.78 -3.77 -3.13
CA GLU A 122 7.70 -4.02 -4.56
C GLU A 122 8.39 -2.87 -5.30
N MET A 123 9.04 -3.16 -6.43
CA MET A 123 9.69 -2.12 -7.24
C MET A 123 9.60 -2.45 -8.72
N ILE A 124 9.33 -1.43 -9.54
CA ILE A 124 9.32 -1.54 -10.99
C ILE A 124 10.70 -1.14 -11.51
N VAL A 125 11.45 -2.12 -12.02
CA VAL A 125 12.88 -1.98 -12.39
C VAL A 125 13.10 -1.83 -13.90
N ASP A 126 12.20 -1.10 -14.58
CA ASP A 126 12.25 -0.88 -16.02
C ASP A 126 13.12 0.31 -16.46
N GLY A 127 13.65 1.08 -15.51
CA GLY A 127 14.45 2.29 -15.76
C GLY A 127 13.62 3.53 -16.12
N VAL A 128 12.28 3.42 -16.18
CA VAL A 128 11.35 4.50 -16.48
C VAL A 128 10.58 4.93 -15.23
N HIS A 129 10.00 3.96 -14.50
CA HIS A 129 9.31 4.23 -13.22
C HIS A 129 10.28 4.64 -12.11
N SER A 130 11.50 4.09 -12.16
CA SER A 130 12.57 4.40 -11.23
C SER A 130 13.88 4.59 -11.98
N HIS A 131 14.59 5.67 -11.66
CA HIS A 131 15.96 5.83 -12.15
C HIS A 131 16.85 4.70 -11.59
N PRO A 132 17.80 4.13 -12.35
CA PRO A 132 18.66 3.04 -11.87
C PRO A 132 19.39 3.34 -10.55
N ALA A 133 19.81 4.59 -10.34
CA ALA A 133 20.41 5.02 -9.06
C ALA A 133 19.44 4.99 -7.86
N SER A 134 18.13 5.16 -8.07
CA SER A 134 17.13 5.01 -7.01
C SER A 134 16.91 3.54 -6.66
N ILE A 135 16.97 2.65 -7.65
CA ILE A 135 16.92 1.19 -7.42
C ILE A 135 18.12 0.79 -6.55
N ALA A 136 19.33 1.23 -6.92
CA ALA A 136 20.58 0.98 -6.18
C ALA A 136 20.62 1.61 -4.77
N LEU A 137 19.81 2.65 -4.52
CA LEU A 137 19.68 3.24 -3.19
C LEU A 137 18.87 2.34 -2.25
N ALA A 138 17.87 1.63 -2.79
CA ALA A 138 17.01 0.77 -2.01
C ALA A 138 17.59 -0.65 -1.80
N TYR A 139 18.41 -1.14 -2.76
CA TYR A 139 18.96 -2.50 -2.80
C TYR A 139 20.36 -2.52 -3.43
#